data_AF-A0AAE3YQX2-F1
#
_entry.id   AF-A0AAE3YQX2-F1
#
_cell.length_a   1.000
_cell.length_b   1.000
_cell.length_c   1.000
_cell.angle_alpha   90.00
_cell.angle_beta   90.00
_cell.angle_gamma   90.00
#
_symmetry.space_group_name_H-M   'P 1'
#
loop_
_entity.id
_entity.type
_entity.pdbx_description
1 polymer ?
#
loop_
_entity_poly.entity_id
_entity_poly.type
_entity_poly.pdbx_seq_one_letter_code
_entity_poly.pdbx_strand_id
1 'polypeptide(L)'
;MDPLTATVLATAIAPLVSGAAGEAGRQAWQSLADRTRAVFRRDAGELPAEPEPAQVPAVAETLAARAADDPGLARWLRQWLEQEARPAAGHVTNVVSGTAGTVIMGRDFSGGITIGRDDAR
;
A
#
# COMPACT_ATOMS: atom_id res chain seq x y z
N MET A 1 20.56 -10.33 8.89
CA MET A 1 19.79 -10.67 7.68
C MET A 1 19.65 -9.41 6.88
N ASP A 2 19.91 -9.43 5.57
CA ASP A 2 19.54 -8.29 4.71
C ASP A 2 18.02 -8.12 4.81
N PRO A 3 17.50 -6.94 5.23
CA PRO A 3 16.07 -6.73 5.37
C PRO A 3 15.32 -6.79 4.03
N LEU A 4 16.03 -6.73 2.89
CA LEU A 4 15.46 -6.84 1.55
C LEU A 4 15.44 -8.30 1.08
N THR A 5 14.60 -9.12 1.68
CA THR A 5 14.30 -10.46 1.13
C THR A 5 13.01 -10.42 0.30
N ALA A 6 12.91 -11.33 -0.67
CA ALA A 6 11.69 -11.50 -1.47
C ALA A 6 10.46 -11.75 -0.58
N THR A 7 10.61 -12.49 0.53
CA THR A 7 9.51 -12.73 1.48
C THR A 7 9.02 -11.46 2.16
N VAL A 8 9.93 -10.58 2.60
CA VAL A 8 9.57 -9.30 3.24
C VAL A 8 8.86 -8.40 2.23
N LEU A 9 9.37 -8.32 1.00
CA LEU A 9 8.75 -7.56 -0.08
C LEU A 9 7.37 -8.11 -0.47
N ALA A 10 7.21 -9.43 -0.57
CA ALA A 10 5.93 -10.06 -0.87
C ALA A 10 4.88 -9.76 0.21
N THR A 11 5.29 -9.80 1.48
CA THR A 11 4.42 -9.47 2.62
C THR A 11 3.96 -8.02 2.59
N ALA A 12 4.86 -7.10 2.22
CA ALA A 12 4.58 -5.68 2.06
C ALA A 12 3.64 -5.38 0.88
N ILE A 13 3.80 -6.09 -0.24
CA ILE A 13 3.07 -5.83 -1.48
C ILE A 13 1.67 -6.47 -1.49
N ALA A 14 1.50 -7.65 -0.89
CA ALA A 14 0.24 -8.39 -0.87
C ALA A 14 -1.00 -7.56 -0.43
N PRO A 15 -0.96 -6.76 0.66
CA PRO A 15 -2.11 -5.93 1.07
C PRO A 15 -2.40 -4.77 0.11
N LEU A 16 -1.40 -4.30 -0.65
CA LEU A 16 -1.56 -3.23 -1.65
C LEU A 16 -2.32 -3.75 -2.88
N VAL A 17 -1.94 -4.96 -3.31
CA VAL A 17 -2.49 -5.62 -4.51
C VAL A 17 -3.89 -6.18 -4.27
N SER A 18 -4.16 -6.70 -3.08
CA SER A 18 -5.50 -7.20 -2.70
C SER A 18 -6.52 -6.09 -2.45
N GLY A 19 -6.11 -4.81 -2.49
CA GLY A 19 -6.97 -3.67 -2.16
C GLY A 19 -7.31 -3.55 -0.67
N ALA A 20 -6.79 -4.44 0.18
CA ALA A 20 -6.99 -4.43 1.63
C ALA A 20 -6.40 -3.17 2.30
N ALA A 21 -5.45 -2.51 1.64
CA ALA A 21 -4.86 -1.24 2.07
C ALA A 21 -5.62 0.02 1.57
N GLY A 22 -6.73 -0.14 0.85
CA GLY A 22 -7.55 0.97 0.35
C GLY A 22 -6.81 1.93 -0.57
N GLU A 23 -7.21 3.20 -0.60
CA GLU A 23 -6.63 4.23 -1.48
C GLU A 23 -5.18 4.59 -1.10
N ALA A 24 -4.84 4.52 0.19
CA ALA A 24 -3.46 4.67 0.65
C ALA A 24 -2.56 3.54 0.09
N GLY A 25 -3.10 2.32 0.02
CA GLY A 25 -2.42 1.19 -0.61
C GLY A 25 -2.18 1.37 -2.10
N ARG A 26 -3.16 1.94 -2.82
CA ARG A 26 -3.01 2.29 -4.25
C ARG A 26 -1.96 3.37 -4.47
N GLN A 27 -1.94 4.41 -3.63
CA GLN A 27 -0.92 5.46 -3.69
C GLN A 27 0.49 4.91 -3.41
N ALA A 28 0.62 4.03 -2.41
CA ALA A 28 1.86 3.34 -2.11
C ALA A 28 2.32 2.46 -3.28
N TRP A 29 1.41 1.69 -3.90
CA TRP A 29 1.69 0.91 -5.11
C TRP A 29 2.12 1.79 -6.29
N GLN A 30 1.42 2.91 -6.52
CA GLN A 30 1.76 3.84 -7.59
C GLN A 30 3.15 4.46 -7.41
N SER A 31 3.52 4.85 -6.18
CA SER A 31 4.86 5.37 -5.88
C SER A 31 5.96 4.32 -6.15
N LEU A 32 5.68 3.05 -5.83
CA LEU A 32 6.55 1.92 -6.13
C LEU A 32 6.65 1.68 -7.64
N ALA A 33 5.53 1.67 -8.35
CA ALA A 33 5.47 1.48 -9.79
C ALA A 33 6.20 2.61 -10.55
N ASP A 34 6.08 3.86 -10.12
CA ASP A 34 6.74 5.00 -10.77
C ASP A 34 8.25 5.02 -10.51
N ARG A 35 8.68 4.66 -9.29
CA ARG A 35 10.10 4.56 -8.98
C ARG A 35 10.75 3.38 -9.69
N THR A 36 10.09 2.23 -9.69
CA THR A 36 10.54 1.04 -10.42
C THR A 36 10.61 1.37 -11.91
N ARG A 37 9.60 1.97 -12.54
CA ARG A 37 9.67 2.43 -13.94
C ARG A 37 10.82 3.41 -14.19
N ALA A 38 11.12 4.33 -13.28
CA ALA A 38 12.23 5.27 -13.43
C ALA A 38 13.61 4.58 -13.42
N VAL A 39 13.78 3.55 -12.59
CA VAL A 39 15.00 2.73 -12.51
C VAL A 39 15.08 1.72 -13.67
N PHE A 40 13.94 1.11 -14.02
CA PHE A 40 13.78 0.11 -15.07
C PHE A 40 13.55 0.71 -16.46
N ARG A 41 13.66 2.03 -16.67
CA ARG A 41 13.55 2.66 -18.00
C ARG A 41 14.57 2.12 -19.02
N ARG A 42 15.58 1.36 -18.55
CA ARG A 42 16.54 0.63 -19.38
C ARG A 42 16.12 -0.82 -19.70
N ASP A 43 15.21 -1.41 -18.93
CA ASP A 43 14.71 -2.81 -19.00
C ASP A 43 13.17 -2.86 -18.85
N ALA A 44 12.44 -1.99 -19.55
CA ALA A 44 11.05 -1.58 -19.25
C ALA A 44 9.94 -2.65 -19.43
N GLY A 45 10.24 -3.95 -19.35
CA GLY A 45 9.31 -5.04 -19.66
C GLY A 45 8.80 -5.89 -18.49
N GLU A 46 9.34 -5.80 -17.27
CA GLU A 46 9.17 -6.91 -16.31
C GLU A 46 8.11 -6.73 -15.20
N LEU A 47 7.63 -5.52 -14.91
CA LEU A 47 6.62 -5.31 -13.86
C LEU A 47 5.26 -4.90 -14.43
N PRO A 48 4.18 -5.67 -14.17
CA PRO A 48 2.84 -5.31 -14.60
C PRO A 48 2.38 -4.00 -13.94
N ALA A 49 1.60 -3.20 -14.66
CA ALA A 49 1.07 -1.93 -14.14
C ALA A 49 0.18 -2.13 -12.90
N GLU A 50 -0.54 -3.26 -12.89
CA GLU A 50 -1.39 -3.72 -11.81
C GLU A 50 -1.16 -5.24 -11.71
N PRO A 51 -0.36 -5.73 -10.75
CA PRO A 51 -0.14 -7.15 -10.58
C PRO A 51 -1.42 -7.77 -10.01
N GLU A 52 -1.73 -8.98 -10.46
CA GLU A 52 -2.68 -9.85 -9.78
C GLU A 52 -2.06 -10.34 -8.45
N PRO A 53 -2.87 -10.69 -7.42
CA PRO A 53 -2.35 -11.25 -6.17
C PRO A 53 -1.42 -12.45 -6.36
N ALA A 54 -1.66 -13.26 -7.40
CA ALA A 54 -0.82 -14.40 -7.77
C ALA A 54 0.59 -14.00 -8.27
N GLN A 55 0.77 -12.76 -8.73
CA GLN A 55 2.03 -12.25 -9.25
C GLN A 55 2.92 -11.62 -8.18
N VAL A 56 2.40 -11.40 -6.97
CA VAL A 56 3.13 -10.77 -5.85
C VAL A 56 4.47 -11.46 -5.53
N PRO A 57 4.57 -12.80 -5.46
CA PRO A 57 5.85 -13.46 -5.20
C PRO A 57 6.89 -13.19 -6.29
N ALA A 58 6.49 -13.28 -7.56
CA ALA A 58 7.38 -13.04 -8.70
C ALA A 58 7.88 -11.59 -8.72
N VAL A 59 6.98 -10.62 -8.49
CA VAL A 59 7.34 -9.19 -8.38
C VAL A 59 8.34 -8.96 -7.25
N ALA A 60 8.11 -9.59 -6.09
CA ALA A 60 8.98 -9.44 -4.93
C ALA A 60 10.37 -10.06 -5.15
N GLU A 61 10.45 -11.18 -5.85
CA GLU A 61 11.72 -11.81 -6.25
C GLU A 61 12.49 -10.92 -7.23
N THR A 62 11.85 -10.39 -8.26
CA THR A 62 12.47 -9.46 -9.21
C THR A 62 13.00 -8.22 -8.49
N LEU A 63 12.22 -7.63 -7.58
CA LEU A 63 12.68 -6.47 -6.81
C LEU A 63 13.86 -6.78 -5.90
N ALA A 64 13.88 -7.94 -5.23
CA ALA A 64 14.98 -8.37 -4.38
C ALA A 64 16.27 -8.59 -5.19
N ALA A 65 16.17 -9.29 -6.33
CA ALA A 65 17.31 -9.53 -7.21
C ALA A 65 17.91 -8.21 -7.72
N ARG A 66 17.07 -7.27 -8.15
CA ARG A 66 17.53 -5.97 -8.67
C ARG A 66 18.10 -5.07 -7.57
N ALA A 67 17.59 -5.15 -6.35
CA ALA A 67 18.17 -4.43 -5.22
C ALA A 67 19.57 -4.95 -4.86
N ALA A 68 19.90 -6.20 -5.19
CA ALA A 68 21.26 -6.72 -5.02
C ALA A 68 22.25 -6.05 -5.98
N ASP A 69 21.79 -5.71 -7.21
CA ASP A 69 22.61 -5.10 -8.26
C ASP A 69 22.60 -3.56 -8.23
N ASP A 70 21.58 -2.92 -7.65
CA ASP A 70 21.43 -1.46 -7.56
C ASP A 70 21.34 -0.99 -6.08
N PRO A 71 22.46 -0.48 -5.52
CA PRO A 71 22.48 0.06 -4.15
C PRO A 71 21.54 1.26 -3.92
N GLY A 72 21.21 2.01 -4.97
CA GLY A 72 20.27 3.12 -4.93
C GLY A 72 18.83 2.63 -4.79
N LEU A 73 18.46 1.60 -5.56
CA LEU A 73 17.18 0.92 -5.43
C LEU A 73 17.06 0.26 -4.05
N ALA A 74 18.11 -0.41 -3.57
CA ALA A 74 18.11 -1.03 -2.25
C ALA A 74 17.89 -0.02 -1.13
N ARG A 75 18.55 1.14 -1.17
CA ARG A 75 18.35 2.19 -0.17
C ARG A 75 16.92 2.72 -0.18
N TRP A 76 16.37 2.94 -1.37
CA TRP A 76 15.01 3.43 -1.52
C TRP A 76 13.97 2.41 -1.04
N LEU A 77 14.12 1.12 -1.38
CA LEU A 77 13.20 0.06 -0.93
C LEU A 77 13.20 -0.10 0.60
N ARG A 78 14.35 0.02 1.25
CA ARG A 78 14.42 0.01 2.73
C ARG A 78 13.66 1.18 3.33
N GLN A 79 13.86 2.38 2.78
CA GLN A 79 13.13 3.57 3.24
C GLN A 79 11.62 3.43 3.01
N TRP A 80 11.21 2.92 1.85
CA TRP A 80 9.80 2.67 1.53
C TRP A 80 9.18 1.62 2.47
N LEU A 81 9.91 0.53 2.77
CA LEU A 81 9.46 -0.47 3.74
C LEU A 81 9.26 0.10 5.16
N GLU A 82 10.12 1.04 5.56
CA GLU A 82 10.04 1.70 6.87
C GLU A 82 8.90 2.71 6.97
N GLN A 83 8.61 3.44 5.88
CA GLN A 83 7.66 4.57 5.87
C GLN A 83 6.26 4.19 5.39
N GLU A 84 6.17 3.39 4.33
CA GLU A 84 4.93 3.18 3.57
C GLU A 84 4.41 1.74 3.65
N ALA A 85 5.32 0.75 3.74
CA ALA A 85 4.94 -0.66 3.74
C ALA A 85 4.69 -1.26 5.13
N ARG A 86 4.92 -0.48 6.20
CA ARG A 86 4.35 -0.84 7.49
C ARG A 86 2.84 -0.82 7.31
N PRO A 87 2.11 -1.93 7.57
CA PRO A 87 0.67 -1.85 7.62
C PRO A 87 0.36 -0.76 8.63
N ALA A 88 -0.40 0.26 8.21
CA ALA A 88 -0.97 1.22 9.12
C ALA A 88 -1.80 0.42 10.12
N ALA A 89 -1.18 -0.01 11.21
CA ALA A 89 -1.85 -0.62 12.33
C ALA A 89 -2.65 0.50 12.98
N GLY A 90 -3.82 0.79 12.39
CA GLY A 90 -4.90 1.54 13.01
C GLY A 90 -4.69 3.04 13.24
N HIS A 91 -4.08 3.80 12.32
CA HIS A 91 -4.14 5.26 12.45
C HIS A 91 -5.18 5.91 11.53
N VAL A 92 -6.37 6.16 12.09
CA VAL A 92 -7.36 7.08 11.52
C VAL A 92 -7.19 8.43 12.21
N THR A 93 -6.69 9.44 11.49
CA THR A 93 -6.66 10.83 11.99
C THR A 93 -7.93 11.54 11.52
N ASN A 94 -8.90 11.72 12.41
CA ASN A 94 -10.05 12.58 12.13
C ASN A 94 -9.88 13.93 12.84
N VAL A 95 -9.87 15.02 12.09
CA VAL A 95 -9.82 16.39 12.63
C VAL A 95 -11.16 17.06 12.37
N VAL A 96 -11.94 17.31 13.42
CA VAL A 96 -13.17 18.12 13.35
C VAL A 96 -12.84 19.51 13.86
N SER A 97 -12.89 20.52 12.97
CA SER A 97 -12.69 21.93 13.35
C SER A 97 -14.01 22.70 13.24
N GLY A 98 -14.37 23.46 14.29
CA GLY A 98 -15.63 24.22 14.39
C GLY A 98 -16.65 23.61 15.37
N THR A 99 -17.90 24.09 15.35
CA THR A 99 -19.00 23.50 16.14
C THR A 99 -19.69 22.43 15.31
N ALA A 100 -19.45 21.16 15.62
CA ALA A 100 -20.13 20.05 14.98
C ALA A 100 -21.32 19.58 15.83
N GLY A 101 -22.44 19.24 15.19
CA GLY A 101 -23.59 18.60 15.82
C GLY A 101 -23.30 17.13 16.15
N THR A 102 -23.98 16.19 15.50
CA THR A 102 -23.63 14.77 15.61
C THR A 102 -22.55 14.40 14.58
N VAL A 103 -21.45 13.82 15.05
CA VAL A 103 -20.33 13.41 14.19
C VAL A 103 -20.19 11.89 14.26
N ILE A 104 -20.20 11.25 13.08
CA ILE A 104 -19.97 9.82 12.92
C ILE A 104 -18.66 9.65 12.17
N MET A 105 -17.68 9.03 12.82
CA MET A 105 -16.34 8.81 12.27
C MET A 105 -15.98 7.33 12.43
N GLY A 106 -15.50 6.72 11.36
CA GLY A 106 -15.14 5.31 11.34
C GLY A 106 -14.14 5.02 10.23
N ARG A 107 -13.35 3.95 10.41
CA ARG A 107 -12.35 3.48 9.45
C ARG A 107 -13.01 2.80 8.25
N ASP A 108 -13.97 1.91 8.53
CA ASP A 108 -14.73 1.14 7.55
C ASP A 108 -16.16 1.03 8.06
N PHE A 109 -17.14 1.17 7.16
CA PHE A 109 -18.52 0.81 7.44
C PHE A 109 -19.02 -0.19 6.39
N SER A 110 -19.66 -1.26 6.84
CA SER A 110 -20.18 -2.31 5.96
C SER A 110 -21.54 -2.78 6.46
N GLY A 111 -22.46 -3.07 5.53
CA GLY A 111 -23.84 -3.45 5.82
C GLY A 111 -24.84 -2.31 5.58
N GLY A 112 -26.12 -2.53 5.92
CA GLY A 112 -27.16 -1.50 5.87
C GLY A 112 -26.99 -0.53 7.03
N ILE A 113 -26.51 0.68 6.75
CA ILE A 113 -26.30 1.73 7.75
C ILE A 113 -27.48 2.68 7.69
N THR A 114 -28.25 2.76 8.78
CA THR A 114 -29.30 3.77 8.95
C THR A 114 -28.82 4.82 9.94
N ILE A 115 -28.66 6.06 9.47
CA ILE A 115 -28.31 7.21 10.31
C ILE A 115 -29.54 8.12 10.44
N GLY A 116 -30.13 8.14 11.63
CA GLY A 116 -31.34 8.87 11.95
C GLY A 116 -32.18 8.09 12.96
N ARG A 117 -33.07 8.78 13.69
CA ARG A 117 -34.14 8.09 14.43
C ARG A 117 -35.17 7.64 13.40
N ASP A 118 -35.54 6.37 13.43
CA ASP A 118 -36.70 5.90 12.70
C ASP A 118 -37.93 6.49 13.40
N ASP A 119 -38.35 7.67 12.96
CA ASP A 119 -39.65 8.24 13.34
C ASP A 119 -40.73 7.64 12.41
N ALA A 120 -40.74 6.32 12.28
CA ALA A 120 -41.89 5.58 11.75
C ALA A 120 -42.98 5.56 12.83
N ARG A 121 -43.97 6.42 12.61
CA ARG A 121 -45.25 6.48 13.32
C ARG A 121 -46.15 5.30 12.96
#